data_AF-A0A165QVS0-F1
#
_entry.id   AF-A0A165QVS0-F1
#
_cell.length_a   1.000
_cell.length_b   1.000
_cell.length_c   1.000
_cell.angle_alpha   90.00
_cell.angle_beta   90.00
_cell.angle_gamma   90.00
#
_symmetry.space_group_name_H-M   'P 1'
#
loop_
_entity.id
_entity.type
_entity.pdbx_description
1 polymer ?
#
loop_
_entity_poly.entity_id
_entity_poly.type
_entity_poly.pdbx_seq_one_letter_code
_entity_poly.pdbx_strand_id
1 'polypeptide(L)'
;GIGPHASLKQLRIIEKQAPENKAFVLSSVDELEQRRDEIINYFCDLAPEAPASTQPPDLAQVTVGPGLSKDPSPGPASKPMALDVAFVLEGSDKVGEASFNRSREFMEEVIRRMDVGRDSIHVTVLQFSYVVTVEH
;
A
#
# COMPACT_ATOMS: atom_id res chain seq x y z
N GLY A 1 5.30 13.58 0.75
CA GLY A 1 4.97 15.02 0.77
C GLY A 1 5.18 15.57 -0.63
N ILE A 2 4.18 16.29 -1.16
CA ILE A 2 4.20 16.81 -2.53
C ILE A 2 4.24 18.33 -2.47
N GLY A 3 5.04 18.94 -3.35
CA GLY A 3 5.11 20.38 -3.48
C GLY A 3 6.19 21.03 -2.61
N PRO A 4 6.60 22.27 -2.94
CA PRO A 4 7.65 23.01 -2.22
C PRO A 4 7.27 23.35 -0.77
N HIS A 5 5.99 23.23 -0.43
CA HIS A 5 5.46 23.53 0.91
C HIS A 5 5.36 22.29 1.81
N ALA A 6 5.75 21.11 1.32
CA ALA A 6 5.81 19.90 2.13
C ALA A 6 6.76 20.09 3.33
N SER A 7 6.24 19.90 4.53
CA SER A 7 7.00 20.09 5.76
C SER A 7 8.00 18.96 6.01
N LEU A 8 9.26 19.15 5.62
CA LEU A 8 10.33 18.19 5.84
C LEU A 8 10.57 17.88 7.32
N LYS A 9 10.32 18.85 8.21
CA LYS A 9 10.43 18.65 9.66
C LYS A 9 9.42 17.61 10.15
N GLN A 10 8.17 17.70 9.70
CA GLN A 10 7.13 16.74 10.06
C GLN A 10 7.39 15.36 9.43
N LEU A 11 7.77 15.32 8.15
CA LEU A 11 8.05 14.06 7.47
C LEU A 11 9.19 13.27 8.14
N ARG A 12 10.26 13.95 8.57
CA ARG A 12 11.37 13.31 9.31
C ARG A 12 10.95 12.77 10.68
N ILE A 13 9.95 13.36 11.33
CA ILE A 13 9.44 12.85 12.61
C ILE A 13 8.74 11.51 12.39
N ILE A 14 7.97 11.40 11.30
CA ILE A 14 7.26 10.16 10.91
C ILE A 14 8.27 9.08 10.50
N GLU A 15 9.21 9.42 9.63
CA GLU A 15 10.25 8.51 9.14
C GLU A 15 11.08 7.89 10.27
N LYS A 16 11.32 8.64 11.36
CA LYS A 16 12.08 8.15 12.52
C LYS A 16 11.31 7.22 13.45
N GLN A 17 9.98 7.08 13.31
CA GLN A 17 9.20 6.24 14.23
C GLN A 17 9.49 4.75 14.05
N ALA A 18 9.86 4.32 12.85
CA ALA A 18 10.18 2.93 12.57
C ALA A 18 11.14 2.82 11.37
N PRO A 19 12.08 1.86 11.36
CA PRO A 19 13.04 1.71 10.26
C PRO A 19 12.39 1.36 8.92
N GLU A 20 11.20 0.76 8.93
CA GLU A 20 10.40 0.49 7.74
C GLU A 20 9.75 1.74 7.14
N ASN A 21 9.61 2.84 7.88
CA ASN A 21 8.97 4.04 7.38
C ASN A 21 9.82 4.71 6.30
N LYS A 22 9.23 4.95 5.12
CA LYS A 22 9.86 5.67 4.03
C LYS A 22 9.10 6.94 3.67
N ALA A 23 9.79 8.07 3.62
CA ALA A 23 9.22 9.33 3.15
C ALA A 23 9.58 9.60 1.69
N PHE A 24 8.58 9.61 0.80
CA PHE A 24 8.73 10.15 -0.55
C PHE A 24 8.45 11.64 -0.54
N VAL A 25 9.44 12.45 -0.91
CA VAL A 25 9.30 13.90 -1.06
C VAL A 25 9.41 14.23 -2.54
N LEU A 26 8.40 14.93 -3.05
CA LEU A 26 8.23 15.24 -4.46
C LEU A 26 7.99 16.73 -4.61
N SER A 27 8.60 17.34 -5.61
CA SER A 27 8.54 18.77 -5.90
C SER A 27 7.21 19.20 -6.53
N SER A 28 6.53 18.30 -7.25
CA SER A 28 5.22 18.54 -7.87
C SER A 28 4.43 17.25 -8.02
N VAL A 29 3.15 17.40 -8.41
CA VAL A 29 2.31 16.27 -8.83
C VAL A 29 2.80 15.62 -10.12
N ASP A 30 3.61 16.29 -10.93
CA ASP A 30 4.17 15.69 -12.15
C ASP A 30 5.35 14.75 -11.79
N GLU A 31 6.13 15.09 -10.76
CA GLU A 31 7.18 14.19 -10.24
C GLU A 31 6.57 12.92 -9.60
N LEU A 32 5.34 13.00 -9.09
CA LEU A 32 4.60 11.84 -8.59
C LEU A 32 4.36 10.81 -9.70
N GLU A 33 3.94 11.27 -10.88
CA GLU A 33 3.77 10.40 -12.05
C GLU A 33 5.10 9.82 -12.52
N GLN A 34 6.16 10.63 -12.54
CA GLN A 34 7.49 10.20 -12.97
C GLN A 34 8.08 9.12 -12.05
N ARG A 35 7.77 9.16 -10.76
CA ARG A 35 8.26 8.20 -9.75
C ARG A 35 7.24 7.13 -9.38
N ARG A 36 6.17 7.00 -10.17
CA ARG A 36 5.07 6.06 -9.95
C ARG A 36 5.55 4.64 -9.65
N ASP A 37 6.36 4.07 -10.53
CA ASP A 37 6.74 2.65 -10.41
C ASP A 37 7.66 2.40 -9.20
N GLU A 38 8.48 3.38 -8.81
CA GLU A 38 9.29 3.28 -7.58
C GLU A 38 8.40 3.20 -6.33
N ILE A 39 7.39 4.08 -6.25
CA ILE A 39 6.47 4.15 -5.11
C ILE A 39 5.64 2.87 -5.03
N ILE A 40 5.15 2.39 -6.18
CA ILE A 40 4.35 1.15 -6.25
C ILE A 40 5.20 -0.05 -5.83
N ASN A 41 6.41 -0.20 -6.37
CA ASN A 41 7.27 -1.33 -6.04
C ASN A 41 7.58 -1.38 -4.54
N TYR A 42 7.83 -0.23 -3.92
CA TYR A 42 8.02 -0.17 -2.47
C TYR A 42 6.80 -0.68 -1.69
N PHE A 43 5.57 -0.36 -2.11
CA PHE A 43 4.38 -0.91 -1.45
C PHE A 43 4.21 -2.41 -1.71
N CYS A 44 4.55 -2.89 -2.91
CA CYS A 44 4.51 -4.32 -3.23
C CYS A 44 5.50 -5.13 -2.37
N ASP A 45 6.69 -4.59 -2.08
CA ASP A 45 7.69 -5.26 -1.22
C ASP A 45 7.23 -5.36 0.24
N LEU A 46 6.32 -4.48 0.67
CA LEU A 46 5.72 -4.50 2.01
C LEU A 46 4.50 -5.41 2.11
N ALA A 47 3.96 -5.88 0.97
CA ALA A 47 2.80 -6.75 0.98
C ALA A 47 3.18 -8.11 1.61
N PRO A 48 2.34 -8.64 2.53
CA PRO A 48 2.50 -10.00 3.02
C PRO A 48 2.53 -10.96 1.83
N GLU A 49 3.52 -11.86 1.81
CA GLU A 49 3.61 -12.87 0.76
C GLU A 49 2.35 -13.72 0.81
N ALA A 50 1.57 -13.75 -0.29
CA ALA A 50 0.40 -14.59 -0.37
C ALA A 50 0.84 -16.04 -0.13
N PRO A 51 0.14 -16.82 0.73
CA PRO A 51 0.49 -18.22 0.93
C PRO A 51 0.44 -18.90 -0.43
N ALA A 52 1.57 -19.51 -0.82
CA ALA A 52 1.77 -20.09 -2.13
C ALA A 52 0.55 -20.93 -2.55
N SER A 53 -0.10 -20.51 -3.64
CA SER A 53 -1.17 -21.27 -4.27
C SER A 53 -0.65 -22.66 -4.60
N THR A 54 -1.09 -23.65 -3.82
CA THR A 54 -0.79 -25.05 -4.06
C THR A 54 -1.45 -25.40 -5.39
N GLN A 55 -0.63 -25.59 -6.42
CA GLN A 55 -1.05 -26.16 -7.70
C GLN A 55 -1.85 -27.44 -7.40
N PRO A 56 -3.04 -27.65 -8.00
CA PRO A 56 -3.79 -28.88 -7.77
C PRO A 56 -2.91 -30.07 -8.20
N PRO A 57 -2.78 -31.12 -7.38
CA PRO A 57 -2.01 -32.28 -7.77
C PRO A 57 -2.67 -32.89 -9.01
N ASP A 58 -1.85 -33.08 -10.03
CA ASP A 58 -2.20 -33.78 -11.25
C ASP A 58 -2.75 -35.17 -10.90
N LEU A 59 -3.80 -35.56 -11.61
CA LEU A 59 -4.61 -36.74 -11.33
C LEU A 59 -3.79 -38.04 -11.48
N ALA A 60 -3.61 -38.73 -10.35
CA ALA A 60 -3.48 -40.18 -10.19
C ALA A 60 -2.44 -40.95 -11.02
N GLN A 61 -1.41 -41.45 -10.35
CA GLN A 61 -0.78 -42.74 -10.67
C GLN A 61 -0.70 -43.59 -9.39
N VAL A 62 -1.38 -44.73 -9.43
CA VAL A 62 -1.42 -45.78 -8.39
C VAL A 62 -0.13 -46.60 -8.44
N THR A 63 0.59 -46.75 -7.32
CA THR A 63 1.43 -47.93 -7.04
C THR A 63 1.65 -48.07 -5.53
N VAL A 64 1.46 -49.29 -5.02
CA VAL A 64 1.48 -49.68 -3.60
C VAL A 64 2.92 -49.83 -3.09
N GLY A 65 3.22 -49.30 -1.89
CA GLY A 65 4.42 -49.62 -1.12
C GLY A 65 4.39 -49.00 0.29
N PRO A 66 4.73 -49.73 1.37
CA PRO A 66 4.70 -49.18 2.73
C PRO A 66 6.00 -48.40 2.99
N GLY A 67 5.93 -47.09 2.87
CA GLY A 67 7.00 -46.17 3.25
C GLY A 67 6.47 -45.13 4.22
N LEU A 68 7.03 -45.09 5.44
CA LEU A 68 6.82 -44.02 6.41
C LEU A 68 7.21 -42.67 5.77
N SER A 69 6.25 -41.88 5.33
CA SER A 69 6.45 -40.47 4.99
C SER A 69 5.82 -39.61 6.07
N LYS A 70 6.69 -38.92 6.82
CA LYS A 70 6.38 -37.83 7.76
C LYS A 70 5.20 -36.99 7.27
N ASP A 71 4.15 -36.95 8.06
CA ASP A 71 3.20 -35.85 8.04
C ASP A 71 3.97 -34.52 8.23
N PRO A 72 3.78 -33.51 7.36
CA PRO A 72 4.09 -32.15 7.76
C PRO A 72 3.02 -31.77 8.79
N SER A 73 3.42 -31.79 10.07
CA SER A 73 2.68 -31.15 11.15
C SER A 73 2.18 -29.79 10.67
N PRO A 74 0.89 -29.44 10.84
CA PRO A 74 0.45 -28.07 10.60
C PRO A 74 1.20 -27.22 11.64
N GLY A 75 2.22 -26.49 11.19
CA GLY A 75 2.73 -25.37 11.95
C GLY A 75 1.56 -24.43 12.24
N PRO A 76 1.58 -23.66 13.34
CA PRO A 76 0.53 -22.70 13.61
C PRO A 76 0.39 -21.82 12.37
N ALA A 77 -0.75 -21.93 11.68
CA ALA A 77 -1.06 -21.10 10.54
C ALA A 77 -0.92 -19.66 11.02
N SER A 78 0.12 -18.98 10.55
CA SER A 78 0.23 -17.54 10.67
C SER A 78 -1.07 -17.00 10.12
N LYS A 79 -1.87 -16.35 10.97
CA LYS A 79 -3.07 -15.66 10.52
C LYS A 79 -2.67 -14.82 9.30
N PRO A 80 -3.43 -14.84 8.19
CA PRO A 80 -3.17 -13.93 7.09
C PRO A 80 -3.13 -12.52 7.70
N MET A 81 -1.95 -11.91 7.69
CA MET A 81 -1.76 -10.56 8.19
C MET A 81 -2.27 -9.64 7.09
N ALA A 82 -3.39 -8.97 7.33
CA ALA A 82 -3.86 -7.93 6.42
C ALA A 82 -2.95 -6.70 6.54
N LEU A 83 -2.72 -6.00 5.43
CA LEU A 83 -1.96 -4.73 5.40
C LEU A 83 -2.94 -3.57 5.29
N ASP A 84 -2.93 -2.67 6.27
CA ASP A 84 -3.71 -1.44 6.27
C ASP A 84 -2.94 -0.28 5.62
N VAL A 85 -3.48 0.30 4.55
CA VAL A 85 -2.91 1.47 3.86
C VAL A 85 -3.88 2.65 3.94
N ALA A 86 -3.42 3.78 4.47
CA ALA A 86 -4.19 5.02 4.51
C ALA A 86 -3.60 6.08 3.56
N PHE A 87 -4.41 6.54 2.60
CA PHE A 87 -4.08 7.69 1.76
C PHE A 87 -4.67 8.96 2.38
N VAL A 88 -3.85 10.00 2.51
CA VAL A 88 -4.29 11.32 2.98
C VAL A 88 -4.12 12.33 1.85
N LEU A 89 -5.24 12.79 1.29
CA LEU A 89 -5.30 13.73 0.17
C LEU A 89 -5.57 15.15 0.66
N GLU A 90 -4.76 16.12 0.21
CA GLU A 90 -5.02 17.53 0.44
C GLU A 90 -6.02 18.06 -0.60
N GLY A 91 -7.19 18.51 -0.14
CA GLY A 91 -8.26 19.05 -0.98
C GLY A 91 -8.57 20.51 -0.70
N SER A 92 -7.57 21.32 -0.36
CA SER A 92 -7.74 22.76 -0.16
C SER A 92 -7.68 23.53 -1.48
N ASP A 93 -8.27 24.74 -1.51
CA ASP A 93 -8.19 25.62 -2.69
C ASP A 93 -6.75 25.99 -3.08
N LYS A 94 -5.79 25.90 -2.14
CA LYS A 94 -4.36 26.12 -2.42
C LYS A 94 -3.77 25.06 -3.35
N VAL A 95 -4.29 23.83 -3.31
CA VAL A 95 -3.89 22.75 -4.22
C VAL A 95 -4.46 22.99 -5.61
N GLY A 96 -5.70 23.49 -5.68
CA GLY A 96 -6.44 23.74 -6.91
C GLY A 96 -6.98 22.45 -7.54
N GLU A 97 -8.05 22.58 -8.32
CA GLU A 97 -8.80 21.45 -8.91
C GLU A 97 -7.91 20.54 -9.77
N ALA A 98 -7.06 21.10 -10.63
CA ALA A 98 -6.22 20.34 -11.53
C ALA A 98 -5.22 19.43 -10.76
N SER A 99 -4.55 19.97 -9.73
CA SER A 99 -3.58 19.21 -8.93
C SER A 99 -4.27 18.18 -8.04
N PHE A 100 -5.48 18.50 -7.53
CA PHE A 100 -6.30 17.56 -6.79
C PHE A 100 -6.69 16.37 -7.67
N ASN A 101 -7.18 16.62 -8.88
CA ASN A 101 -7.56 15.57 -9.82
C ASN A 101 -6.37 14.67 -10.18
N ARG A 102 -5.19 15.23 -10.45
CA ARG A 102 -3.97 14.42 -10.67
C ARG A 102 -3.62 13.55 -9.47
N SER A 103 -3.68 14.11 -8.25
CA SER A 103 -3.41 13.35 -7.03
C SER A 103 -4.42 12.22 -6.81
N ARG A 104 -5.69 12.45 -7.15
CA ARG A 104 -6.76 11.46 -7.10
C ARG A 104 -6.55 10.34 -8.12
N GLU A 105 -6.28 10.69 -9.38
CA GLU A 105 -6.03 9.74 -10.47
C GLU A 105 -4.82 8.85 -10.16
N PHE A 106 -3.73 9.44 -9.65
CA PHE A 106 -2.57 8.67 -9.21
C PHE A 106 -2.93 7.67 -8.10
N MET A 107 -3.67 8.13 -7.07
CA MET A 107 -4.12 7.26 -5.98
C MET A 107 -4.96 6.09 -6.51
N GLU A 108 -5.90 6.36 -7.42
CA GLU A 108 -6.74 5.33 -8.05
C GLU A 108 -5.88 4.27 -8.77
N GLU A 109 -4.84 4.69 -9.50
CA GLU A 109 -3.96 3.75 -10.21
C GLU A 109 -3.06 2.92 -9.29
N VAL A 110 -2.62 3.49 -8.17
CA VAL A 110 -1.90 2.76 -7.12
C VAL A 110 -2.81 1.69 -6.52
N ILE A 111 -4.01 2.09 -6.08
CA ILE A 111 -5.00 1.17 -5.48
C ILE A 111 -5.36 0.05 -6.46
N ARG A 112 -5.49 0.34 -7.75
CA ARG A 112 -5.80 -0.66 -8.80
C ARG A 112 -4.72 -1.75 -8.92
N ARG A 113 -3.49 -1.49 -8.51
CA ARG A 113 -2.38 -2.45 -8.54
C ARG A 113 -2.20 -3.19 -7.20
N MET A 114 -2.93 -2.81 -6.16
CA MET A 114 -2.93 -3.48 -4.86
C MET A 114 -3.91 -4.65 -4.84
N ASP A 115 -3.58 -5.72 -4.13
CA ASP A 115 -4.48 -6.85 -3.86
C ASP A 115 -5.49 -6.50 -2.75
N VAL A 116 -6.43 -5.60 -3.05
CA VAL A 116 -7.43 -5.12 -2.09
C VAL A 116 -8.49 -6.19 -1.83
N GLY A 117 -8.65 -6.58 -0.57
CA GLY A 117 -9.56 -7.67 -0.19
C GLY A 117 -9.75 -7.77 1.31
N ARG A 118 -10.76 -8.55 1.74
CA ARG A 118 -11.12 -8.68 3.17
C ARG A 118 -9.98 -9.27 4.01
N ASP A 119 -9.21 -10.18 3.44
CA ASP A 119 -8.14 -10.90 4.14
C ASP A 119 -6.74 -10.53 3.61
N SER A 120 -6.63 -9.43 2.84
CA SER A 120 -5.40 -8.95 2.19
C SER A 120 -5.14 -7.46 2.47
N ILE A 121 -5.13 -6.57 1.47
CA ILE A 121 -4.88 -5.14 1.67
C ILE A 121 -6.19 -4.41 1.96
N HIS A 122 -6.22 -3.63 3.05
CA HIS A 122 -7.31 -2.71 3.37
C HIS A 122 -6.88 -1.29 3.02
N VAL A 123 -7.77 -0.53 2.37
CA VAL A 123 -7.48 0.85 1.96
C VAL A 123 -8.46 1.80 2.61
N THR A 124 -7.92 2.85 3.24
CA THR A 124 -8.68 4.01 3.72
C THR A 124 -8.22 5.26 2.97
N VAL A 125 -9.17 6.10 2.56
CA VAL A 125 -8.87 7.41 1.95
C VAL A 125 -9.44 8.52 2.83
N LEU A 126 -8.58 9.46 3.21
CA LEU A 126 -8.91 10.62 4.03
C LEU A 126 -8.61 11.89 3.23
N GLN A 127 -9.61 12.74 3.04
CA GLN A 127 -9.38 14.08 2.49
C GLN A 127 -9.26 15.09 3.64
N PHE A 128 -8.24 15.94 3.60
CA PHE A 128 -8.12 17.08 4.51
C PHE A 128 -8.11 18.40 3.74
N SER A 129 -8.72 19.43 4.32
CA SER A 129 -8.69 20.80 3.80
C SER A 129 -8.65 21.78 4.98
N TYR A 130 -8.45 23.07 4.70
CA TYR A 130 -8.61 24.10 5.73
C TYR A 130 -10.11 24.25 6.02
N VAL A 131 -10.50 24.22 7.29
CA VAL A 131 -11.80 24.74 7.72
C VAL A 131 -11.78 26.25 7.53
N VAL A 132 -12.71 26.78 6.71
CA VAL A 132 -12.93 28.22 6.57
C VAL A 132 -13.40 28.75 7.92
N THR A 133 -12.66 29.69 8.51
CA THR A 133 -13.15 30.51 9.61
C THR A 133 -14.27 31.39 9.08
N VAL A 134 -15.46 31.28 9.67
CA VAL A 134 -16.58 32.19 9.38
C VAL A 134 -16.20 33.57 9.93
N GLU A 135 -15.82 34.48 9.04
CA GLU A 135 -15.77 35.92 9.34
C GLU A 135 -17.20 36.48 9.20
N HIS A 136 -17.62 37.25 10.21
CA HIS A 136 -18.99 37.74 10.44
C HIS A 136 -19.40 38.88 9.49
#